data_AF-A0A176YVG4-F1
#
_entry.id   AF-A0A176YVG4-F1
#
_cell.length_a   1.000
_cell.length_b   1.000
_cell.length_c   1.000
_cell.angle_alpha   90.00
_cell.angle_beta   90.00
_cell.angle_gamma   90.00
#
_symmetry.space_group_name_H-M   'P 1'
#
loop_
_entity.id
_entity.type
_entity.pdbx_description
1 polymer ?
#
loop_
_entity_poly.entity_id
_entity_poly.type
_entity_poly.pdbx_seq_one_letter_code
_entity_poly.pdbx_strand_id
1 'polypeptide(L)'
;MTDHHGDIDAVSGKSTTGHEWDGIKELNTPLPRWWVISFYLTIIWAIGYWIVYPAWPLISSHTTGLLGYSTRANLAVELANLEVARGEKMAALAAAPLADIEKDPALLALARAKGRTVFGDNCAPCHGSGASGAKGFPNLNDDDWLWGGTLEQIMQTIQYGARSGHAKTHEGQMLAFGKDGVLKPDEIVTVANYVRSLSGLSTRKEYDAAKGEKIFAENCVACHGDGGKGNQELGAPNLTDKIWLYGSDEATLIETISQGRAGVMPAWDGRLDPATIKAMAVYVHSLGGGK
;
A
#
# COMPACT_ATOMS: atom_id res chain seq x y z
N MET A 1 52.24 8.14 -54.22
CA MET A 1 51.83 9.34 -53.48
C MET A 1 50.73 9.97 -54.31
N THR A 2 49.47 9.66 -54.02
CA THR A 2 48.33 10.32 -54.66
C THR A 2 48.06 11.61 -53.88
N ASP A 3 48.39 12.73 -54.50
CA ASP A 3 48.10 14.08 -54.01
C ASP A 3 46.59 14.30 -54.00
N HIS A 4 45.92 13.87 -52.93
CA HIS A 4 44.59 14.35 -52.60
C HIS A 4 44.75 15.72 -51.94
N HIS A 5 44.74 16.78 -52.75
CA HIS A 5 44.49 18.13 -52.25
C HIS A 5 43.06 18.13 -51.69
N GLY A 6 42.91 17.83 -50.40
CA GLY A 6 41.61 17.82 -49.73
C GLY A 6 40.94 19.18 -49.88
N ASP A 7 39.67 19.18 -50.27
CA ASP A 7 38.87 20.40 -50.39
C ASP A 7 39.00 21.22 -49.10
N ILE A 8 39.42 22.47 -49.23
CA ILE A 8 39.51 23.42 -48.12
C ILE A 8 38.16 24.09 -47.97
N ASP A 9 37.56 23.97 -46.79
CA ASP A 9 36.30 24.64 -46.47
C ASP A 9 36.50 26.16 -46.47
N ALA A 10 35.66 26.87 -47.22
CA ALA A 10 35.79 28.30 -47.45
C ALA A 10 35.54 29.15 -46.20
N VAL A 11 34.80 28.63 -45.21
CA VAL A 11 34.43 29.36 -43.99
C VAL A 11 35.46 29.15 -42.88
N SER A 12 35.86 27.91 -42.62
CA SER A 12 36.78 27.54 -41.54
C SER A 12 38.25 27.54 -41.96
N GLY A 13 38.55 27.49 -43.27
CA GLY A 13 39.91 27.38 -43.80
C GLY A 13 40.60 26.05 -43.49
N LYS A 14 39.83 25.00 -43.18
CA LYS A 14 40.32 23.66 -42.81
C LYS A 14 40.08 22.66 -43.93
N SER A 15 40.99 21.71 -44.09
CA SER A 15 40.82 20.59 -45.03
C SER A 15 39.69 19.68 -44.59
N THR A 16 38.90 19.19 -45.55
CA THR A 16 37.89 18.14 -45.31
C THR A 16 38.50 16.74 -45.40
N THR A 17 37.76 15.72 -44.95
CA THR A 17 38.17 14.29 -44.98
C THR A 17 38.08 13.64 -46.37
N GLY A 18 37.65 14.38 -47.39
CA GLY A 18 37.66 13.96 -48.80
C GLY A 18 36.44 13.16 -49.26
N HIS A 19 35.48 12.87 -48.38
CA HIS A 19 34.22 12.21 -48.73
C HIS A 19 33.03 13.13 -48.43
N GLU A 20 31.98 13.00 -49.23
CA GLU A 20 30.72 13.73 -49.06
C GLU A 20 29.59 12.73 -48.84
N TRP A 21 28.77 13.00 -47.84
CA TRP A 21 27.63 12.17 -47.46
C TRP A 21 26.39 13.06 -47.46
N ASP A 22 25.55 12.92 -48.49
CA ASP A 22 24.27 13.64 -48.61
C ASP A 22 24.42 15.17 -48.45
N GLY A 23 25.40 15.75 -49.15
CA GLY A 23 25.71 17.19 -49.07
C GLY A 23 26.54 17.62 -47.85
N ILE A 24 26.85 16.71 -46.92
CA ILE A 24 27.66 17.00 -45.72
C ILE A 24 29.10 16.50 -45.91
N LYS A 25 30.07 17.36 -45.60
CA LYS A 25 31.50 17.04 -45.57
C LYS A 25 32.06 17.26 -44.15
N GLU A 26 32.99 16.43 -43.73
CA GLU A 26 33.60 16.52 -42.40
C GLU A 26 34.91 17.29 -42.43
N LEU A 27 35.09 18.22 -41.47
CA LEU A 27 36.35 18.95 -41.31
C LEU A 27 37.39 18.07 -40.61
N ASN A 28 38.60 18.02 -41.16
CA ASN A 28 39.75 17.37 -40.53
C ASN A 28 40.45 18.36 -39.58
N THR A 29 39.81 18.66 -38.46
CA THR A 29 40.36 19.51 -37.40
C THR A 29 40.93 18.69 -36.25
N PRO A 30 42.06 19.09 -35.64
CA PRO A 30 42.51 18.44 -34.41
C PRO A 30 41.48 18.63 -33.30
N LEU A 31 41.36 17.64 -32.43
CA LEU A 31 40.47 17.72 -31.27
C LEU A 31 40.82 18.95 -30.41
N PRO A 32 39.81 19.65 -29.85
CA PRO A 32 40.07 20.78 -28.97
C PRO A 32 40.96 20.36 -27.79
N ARG A 33 42.02 21.14 -27.51
CA ARG A 33 42.99 20.80 -26.46
C ARG A 33 42.34 20.63 -25.08
N TRP A 34 41.37 21.47 -24.75
CA TRP A 34 40.63 21.38 -23.49
C TRP A 34 39.84 20.06 -23.40
N TRP A 35 39.25 19.60 -24.51
CA TRP A 35 38.48 18.35 -24.56
C TRP A 35 39.40 17.15 -24.32
N VAL A 36 40.58 17.14 -24.95
CA VAL A 36 41.59 16.08 -24.75
C VAL A 36 42.10 16.06 -23.31
N ILE A 37 42.39 17.23 -22.73
CA ILE A 37 42.80 17.34 -21.32
C ILE A 37 41.71 16.80 -20.40
N SER A 38 40.45 17.20 -20.59
CA SER A 38 39.32 16.68 -19.80
C SER A 38 39.17 15.17 -19.96
N PHE A 39 39.33 14.63 -21.16
CA PHE A 39 39.29 13.19 -21.42
C PHE A 39 40.40 12.42 -20.66
N TYR A 40 41.63 12.95 -20.62
CA TYR A 40 42.68 12.31 -19.82
C TYR A 40 42.48 12.48 -18.32
N LEU A 41 41.92 13.60 -17.86
CA LEU A 41 41.58 13.79 -16.45
C LEU A 41 40.53 12.79 -15.96
N THR A 42 39.53 12.44 -16.77
CA THR A 42 38.55 11.42 -16.40
C THR A 42 39.17 10.02 -16.30
N ILE A 43 40.14 9.70 -17.17
CA ILE A 43 40.91 8.45 -17.08
C ILE A 43 41.72 8.40 -15.77
N ILE A 44 42.44 9.48 -15.46
CA ILE A 44 43.21 9.58 -14.21
C ILE A 44 42.28 9.45 -12.99
N TRP A 45 41.12 10.12 -13.03
CA TRP A 45 40.12 10.01 -11.99
C TRP A 45 39.58 8.59 -11.84
N ALA A 46 39.27 7.90 -12.95
CA ALA A 46 38.80 6.52 -12.92
C ALA A 46 39.82 5.57 -12.30
N ILE A 47 41.10 5.71 -12.66
CA ILE A 47 42.19 4.93 -12.06
C ILE A 47 42.28 5.22 -10.56
N GLY A 48 42.24 6.49 -10.14
CA GLY A 48 42.21 6.87 -8.73
C GLY A 48 41.00 6.27 -8.00
N TYR A 49 39.82 6.31 -8.62
CA TYR A 49 38.60 5.75 -8.05
C TYR A 49 38.69 4.24 -7.86
N TRP A 50 39.29 3.49 -8.81
CA TRP A 50 39.51 2.05 -8.68
C TRP A 50 40.48 1.66 -7.56
N ILE A 51 41.42 2.54 -7.23
CA ILE A 51 42.36 2.34 -6.11
C ILE A 51 41.64 2.56 -4.78
N VAL A 52 40.76 3.57 -4.72
CA VAL A 52 40.09 4.01 -3.48
C VAL A 52 38.87 3.16 -3.15
N TYR A 53 38.10 2.75 -4.17
CA TYR A 53 36.83 2.05 -4.05
C TYR A 53 36.87 0.63 -4.62
N PRO A 54 35.87 -0.20 -4.27
CA PRO A 54 35.72 -1.51 -4.89
C PRO A 54 35.44 -1.41 -6.39
N ALA A 55 36.15 -2.19 -7.23
CA ALA A 55 36.10 -1.98 -8.68
C ALA A 55 36.18 -3.27 -9.53
N TRP A 56 37.24 -4.07 -9.39
CA TRP A 56 37.52 -5.15 -10.34
C TRP A 56 37.09 -6.50 -9.77
N PRO A 57 36.23 -7.26 -10.47
CA PRO A 57 35.88 -8.62 -10.06
C PRO A 57 37.07 -9.56 -10.28
N LEU A 58 37.31 -10.42 -9.30
CA LEU A 58 38.26 -11.53 -9.33
C LEU A 58 37.47 -12.85 -9.36
N ILE A 59 38.15 -13.98 -9.58
CA ILE A 59 37.52 -15.31 -9.73
C ILE A 59 36.60 -15.66 -8.55
N SER A 60 36.93 -15.22 -7.33
CA SER A 60 36.15 -15.48 -6.11
C SER A 60 35.92 -14.25 -5.24
N SER A 61 36.34 -13.06 -5.68
CA SER A 61 36.30 -11.84 -4.86
C SER A 61 36.31 -10.58 -5.74
N HIS A 62 36.66 -9.43 -5.17
CA HIS A 62 36.83 -8.18 -5.91
C HIS A 62 37.88 -7.31 -5.20
N THR A 63 38.44 -6.32 -5.90
CA THR A 63 39.28 -5.31 -5.25
C THR A 63 38.42 -4.53 -4.26
N THR A 64 38.83 -4.38 -3.00
CA THR A 64 38.06 -3.65 -1.98
C THR A 64 38.38 -2.15 -1.92
N GLY A 65 39.45 -1.75 -2.60
CA GLY A 65 40.01 -0.40 -2.51
C GLY A 65 40.71 -0.12 -1.18
N LEU A 66 41.39 1.02 -1.08
CA LEU A 66 42.13 1.45 0.11
C LEU A 66 41.24 1.89 1.27
N LEU A 67 40.04 2.41 0.99
CA LEU A 67 39.12 2.89 2.03
C LEU A 67 38.24 1.78 2.62
N GLY A 68 38.28 0.56 2.07
CA GLY A 68 37.41 -0.54 2.53
C GLY A 68 35.92 -0.24 2.41
N TYR A 69 35.54 0.67 1.51
CA TYR A 69 34.15 1.10 1.32
C TYR A 69 33.27 -0.09 0.92
N SER A 70 32.11 -0.24 1.57
CA SER A 70 31.09 -1.20 1.16
C SER A 70 29.71 -0.59 1.36
N THR A 71 28.92 -0.54 0.28
CA THR A 71 27.55 0.02 0.35
C THR A 71 26.68 -0.78 1.33
N ARG A 72 26.86 -2.11 1.38
CA ARG A 72 26.11 -2.97 2.33
C ARG A 72 26.55 -2.75 3.77
N ALA A 73 27.84 -2.58 4.01
CA ALA A 73 28.35 -2.31 5.36
C ALA A 73 27.91 -0.92 5.84
N ASN A 74 27.97 0.09 4.97
CA ASN A 74 27.52 1.44 5.29
C ASN A 74 26.01 1.47 5.59
N LEU A 75 25.19 0.76 4.80
CA LEU A 75 23.77 0.62 5.10
C LEU A 75 23.54 0.01 6.49
N ALA A 76 24.27 -1.04 6.85
CA ALA A 76 24.15 -1.66 8.17
C ALA A 76 24.51 -0.67 9.29
N VAL A 77 25.58 0.12 9.11
CA VAL A 77 25.99 1.17 10.07
C VAL A 77 24.95 2.29 10.15
N GLU A 78 24.41 2.75 9.03
CA GLU A 78 23.38 3.79 9.00
C GLU A 78 22.08 3.33 9.67
N LEU A 79 21.65 2.09 9.42
CA LEU A 79 20.49 1.51 10.09
C LEU A 79 20.72 1.39 11.61
N ALA A 80 21.91 0.94 12.05
CA ALA A 80 22.24 0.87 13.46
C ALA A 80 22.28 2.27 14.13
N ASN A 81 22.81 3.28 13.44
CA ASN A 81 22.82 4.66 13.94
C ASN A 81 21.40 5.24 14.05
N LEU A 82 20.54 4.95 13.07
CA LEU A 82 19.13 5.32 13.12
C LEU A 82 18.40 4.60 14.25
N GLU A 83 18.72 3.34 14.49
CA GLU A 83 18.18 2.57 15.61
C GLU A 83 18.62 3.16 16.94
N VAL A 84 19.86 3.61 17.12
CA VAL A 84 20.27 4.31 18.34
C VAL A 84 19.53 5.65 18.50
N ALA A 85 19.43 6.44 17.42
CA ALA A 85 18.83 7.77 17.48
C ALA A 85 17.31 7.75 17.71
N ARG A 86 16.61 6.72 17.22
CA ARG A 86 15.15 6.55 17.35
C ARG A 86 14.77 5.56 18.44
N GLY A 87 15.71 4.70 18.84
CA GLY A 87 15.48 3.44 19.54
C GLY A 87 14.92 3.61 20.93
N GLU A 88 15.39 4.58 21.70
CA GLU A 88 14.86 4.78 23.06
C GLU A 88 13.36 5.11 23.05
N LYS A 89 12.95 6.04 22.18
CA LYS A 89 11.54 6.46 22.05
C LYS A 89 10.67 5.38 21.41
N MET A 90 11.19 4.68 20.40
CA MET A 90 10.47 3.59 19.74
C MET A 90 10.39 2.34 20.63
N ALA A 91 11.41 2.06 21.45
CA ALA A 91 11.41 0.98 22.42
C ALA A 91 10.44 1.27 23.56
N ALA A 92 10.36 2.52 24.04
CA ALA A 92 9.34 2.94 24.98
C ALA A 92 7.92 2.72 24.42
N LEU A 93 7.69 3.10 23.15
CA LEU A 93 6.43 2.84 22.46
C LEU A 93 6.15 1.33 22.27
N ALA A 94 7.18 0.54 21.97
CA ALA A 94 7.08 -0.91 21.82
C ALA A 94 6.72 -1.60 23.14
N ALA A 95 7.27 -1.14 24.26
CA ALA A 95 7.06 -1.72 25.59
C ALA A 95 5.73 -1.27 26.23
N ALA A 96 5.28 -0.04 25.94
CA ALA A 96 4.07 0.50 26.53
C ALA A 96 2.82 -0.31 26.14
N PRO A 97 1.91 -0.62 27.09
CA PRO A 97 0.56 -1.07 26.78
C PRO A 97 -0.18 -0.04 25.92
N LEU A 98 -1.05 -0.50 25.01
CA LEU A 98 -1.81 0.39 24.11
C LEU A 98 -2.58 1.48 24.89
N ALA A 99 -3.23 1.09 26.00
CA ALA A 99 -3.97 2.00 26.87
C ALA A 99 -3.11 3.06 27.58
N ASP A 100 -1.81 2.82 27.75
CA ASP A 100 -0.90 3.78 28.39
C ASP A 100 -0.33 4.76 27.37
N ILE A 101 -0.17 4.32 26.11
CA ILE A 101 0.25 5.19 25.01
C ILE A 101 -0.75 6.34 24.81
N GLU A 102 -2.05 6.10 24.95
CA GLU A 102 -3.07 7.15 24.81
C GLU A 102 -3.09 8.15 25.97
N LYS A 103 -2.63 7.74 27.16
CA LYS A 103 -2.63 8.58 28.36
C LYS A 103 -1.39 9.46 28.45
N ASP A 104 -0.29 9.08 27.81
CA ASP A 104 0.94 9.86 27.75
C ASP A 104 0.95 10.76 26.49
N PRO A 105 0.88 12.09 26.63
CA PRO A 105 0.86 13.00 25.49
C PRO A 105 2.09 12.90 24.58
N ALA A 106 3.27 12.60 25.14
CA ALA A 106 4.50 12.48 24.37
C ALA A 106 4.52 11.18 23.54
N LEU A 107 4.10 10.06 24.15
CA LEU A 107 3.99 8.78 23.44
C LEU A 107 2.85 8.81 22.40
N LEU A 108 1.71 9.41 22.73
CA LEU A 108 0.60 9.57 21.81
C LEU A 108 0.99 10.41 20.59
N ALA A 109 1.69 11.54 20.81
CA ALA A 109 2.18 12.39 19.72
C ALA A 109 3.17 11.64 18.82
N LEU A 110 4.09 10.87 19.42
CA LEU A 110 5.03 10.03 18.68
C LEU A 110 4.31 8.95 17.86
N ALA A 111 3.38 8.23 18.47
CA ALA A 111 2.60 7.17 17.84
C ALA A 111 1.79 7.72 16.65
N ARG A 112 1.09 8.86 16.84
CA ARG A 112 0.34 9.52 15.77
C ARG A 112 1.23 10.01 14.64
N ALA A 113 2.38 10.63 14.95
CA ALA A 113 3.30 11.11 13.93
C ALA A 113 3.87 9.95 13.08
N LYS A 114 4.28 8.86 13.75
CA LYS A 114 4.77 7.65 13.08
C LYS A 114 3.67 6.97 12.27
N GLY A 115 2.51 6.77 12.88
CA GLY A 115 1.36 6.12 12.27
C GLY A 115 0.85 6.90 11.06
N ARG A 116 0.78 8.24 11.11
CA ARG A 116 0.37 9.07 9.98
C ARG A 116 1.27 8.88 8.76
N THR A 117 2.59 8.86 8.95
CA THR A 117 3.54 8.64 7.87
C THR A 117 3.36 7.26 7.26
N VAL A 118 3.34 6.22 8.09
CA VAL A 118 3.20 4.84 7.63
C VAL A 118 1.85 4.60 6.95
N PHE A 119 0.77 5.20 7.45
CA PHE A 119 -0.55 5.17 6.84
C PHE A 119 -0.54 5.80 5.45
N GLY A 120 0.08 6.98 5.29
CA GLY A 120 0.23 7.65 4.00
C GLY A 120 0.99 6.80 2.98
N ASP A 121 2.08 6.16 3.41
CA ASP A 121 2.94 5.37 2.55
C ASP A 121 2.31 4.02 2.14
N ASN A 122 1.49 3.42 2.99
CA ASN A 122 1.11 2.01 2.87
C ASN A 122 -0.40 1.73 2.85
N CYS A 123 -1.22 2.56 3.52
CA CYS A 123 -2.64 2.29 3.75
C CYS A 123 -3.55 3.19 2.92
N ALA A 124 -3.11 4.43 2.65
CA ALA A 124 -3.85 5.42 1.88
C ALA A 124 -4.25 4.98 0.45
N PRO A 125 -3.48 4.13 -0.27
CA PRO A 125 -3.92 3.64 -1.58
C PRO A 125 -5.25 2.88 -1.56
N CYS A 126 -5.58 2.23 -0.44
CA CYS A 126 -6.82 1.47 -0.27
C CYS A 126 -7.86 2.25 0.56
N HIS A 127 -7.44 2.82 1.68
CA HIS A 127 -8.34 3.49 2.63
C HIS A 127 -8.49 5.00 2.39
N GLY A 128 -7.85 5.55 1.35
CA GLY A 128 -7.84 6.98 1.06
C GLY A 128 -6.89 7.78 1.95
N SER A 129 -6.41 8.92 1.46
CA SER A 129 -5.47 9.79 2.19
C SER A 129 -6.05 10.37 3.48
N GLY A 130 -7.37 10.58 3.51
CA GLY A 130 -8.14 10.99 4.69
C GLY A 130 -8.73 9.83 5.48
N ALA A 131 -8.34 8.58 5.17
CA ALA A 131 -8.90 7.36 5.73
C ALA A 131 -10.41 7.17 5.47
N SER A 132 -10.97 7.87 4.49
CA SER A 132 -12.40 7.87 4.16
C SER A 132 -12.89 6.60 3.46
N GLY A 133 -12.01 5.67 3.14
CA GLY A 133 -12.32 4.49 2.36
C GLY A 133 -12.66 4.77 0.90
N ALA A 134 -13.18 3.75 0.24
CA ALA A 134 -13.72 3.77 -1.12
C ALA A 134 -14.69 2.59 -1.30
N LYS A 135 -15.37 2.46 -2.43
CA LYS A 135 -16.22 1.28 -2.68
C LYS A 135 -15.38 -0.01 -2.54
N GLY A 136 -15.75 -0.86 -1.58
CA GLY A 136 -15.03 -2.09 -1.24
C GLY A 136 -13.90 -1.94 -0.21
N PHE A 137 -13.57 -0.71 0.21
CA PHE A 137 -12.57 -0.42 1.24
C PHE A 137 -13.17 0.37 2.39
N PRO A 138 -13.10 -0.14 3.64
CA PRO A 138 -13.73 0.52 4.79
C PRO A 138 -13.25 1.95 4.98
N ASN A 139 -14.18 2.80 5.37
CA ASN A 139 -13.87 4.07 6.01
C ASN A 139 -13.33 3.78 7.42
N LEU A 140 -12.20 4.39 7.77
CA LEU A 140 -11.56 4.22 9.07
C LEU A 140 -11.66 5.49 9.93
N ASN A 141 -12.41 6.49 9.48
CA ASN A 141 -12.69 7.73 10.19
C ASN A 141 -14.16 7.87 10.64
N ASP A 142 -14.93 6.79 10.56
CA ASP A 142 -16.28 6.68 11.15
C ASP A 142 -16.33 5.62 12.26
N ASP A 143 -17.52 5.50 12.85
CA ASP A 143 -17.74 4.65 14.03
C ASP A 143 -18.22 3.22 13.68
N ASP A 144 -18.20 2.82 12.39
CA ASP A 144 -18.64 1.48 11.95
C ASP A 144 -17.47 0.54 11.72
N TRP A 145 -17.33 -0.42 12.63
CA TRP A 145 -16.20 -1.34 12.66
C TRP A 145 -16.66 -2.79 12.45
N LEU A 146 -16.31 -3.34 11.28
CA LEU A 146 -16.60 -4.73 10.92
C LEU A 146 -16.00 -5.74 11.90
N TRP A 147 -14.76 -5.52 12.35
CA TRP A 147 -14.01 -6.44 13.23
C TRP A 147 -13.80 -5.89 14.65
N GLY A 148 -14.59 -4.86 15.01
CA GLY A 148 -14.46 -4.14 16.26
C GLY A 148 -13.46 -2.97 16.19
N GLY A 149 -13.72 -1.96 17.03
CA GLY A 149 -13.05 -0.66 16.99
C GLY A 149 -12.11 -0.40 18.17
N THR A 150 -11.96 -1.32 19.13
CA THR A 150 -10.99 -1.10 20.22
C THR A 150 -9.56 -1.09 19.68
N LEU A 151 -8.66 -0.44 20.40
CA LEU A 151 -7.23 -0.42 20.10
C LEU A 151 -6.64 -1.81 19.80
N GLU A 152 -6.99 -2.81 20.62
CA GLU A 152 -6.53 -4.18 20.45
C GLU A 152 -7.12 -4.84 19.20
N GLN A 153 -8.39 -4.59 18.90
CA GLN A 153 -9.07 -5.13 17.71
C GLN A 153 -8.50 -4.53 16.43
N ILE A 154 -8.31 -3.21 16.41
CA ILE A 154 -7.67 -2.50 15.31
C ILE A 154 -6.24 -3.02 15.12
N MET A 155 -5.47 -3.19 16.20
CA MET A 155 -4.12 -3.75 16.14
C MET A 155 -4.13 -5.18 15.59
N GLN A 156 -5.07 -6.02 16.01
CA GLN A 156 -5.22 -7.39 15.51
C GLN A 156 -5.51 -7.40 14.00
N THR A 157 -6.43 -6.55 13.54
CA THR A 157 -6.74 -6.41 12.11
C THR A 157 -5.52 -5.92 11.33
N ILE A 158 -4.77 -4.94 11.82
CA ILE A 158 -3.56 -4.46 11.16
C ILE A 158 -2.48 -5.54 11.12
N GLN A 159 -2.24 -6.21 12.24
CA GLN A 159 -1.16 -7.18 12.36
C GLN A 159 -1.43 -8.41 11.48
N TYR A 160 -2.62 -9.00 11.59
CA TYR A 160 -2.91 -10.30 10.99
C TYR A 160 -3.85 -10.24 9.79
N GLY A 161 -4.48 -9.11 9.53
CA GLY A 161 -5.34 -8.92 8.38
C GLY A 161 -6.72 -9.58 8.49
N ALA A 162 -7.45 -9.54 7.38
CA ALA A 162 -8.72 -10.22 7.16
C ALA A 162 -8.65 -10.99 5.84
N ARG A 163 -8.90 -12.31 5.90
CA ARG A 163 -8.68 -13.27 4.80
C ARG A 163 -7.28 -13.14 4.17
N SER A 164 -6.27 -12.87 4.99
CA SER A 164 -4.91 -12.56 4.54
C SER A 164 -4.05 -13.80 4.27
N GLY A 165 -4.52 -14.98 4.68
CA GLY A 165 -3.75 -16.22 4.72
C GLY A 165 -2.87 -16.36 5.98
N HIS A 166 -2.86 -15.37 6.88
CA HIS A 166 -2.18 -15.47 8.16
C HIS A 166 -2.96 -16.37 9.14
N ALA A 167 -2.29 -17.18 9.95
CA ALA A 167 -2.94 -18.14 10.86
C ALA A 167 -3.89 -17.52 11.91
N LYS A 168 -3.73 -16.22 12.19
CA LYS A 168 -4.55 -15.42 13.13
C LYS A 168 -5.38 -14.34 12.43
N THR A 169 -5.51 -14.41 11.11
CA THR A 169 -6.32 -13.47 10.34
C THR A 169 -7.78 -13.55 10.78
N HIS A 170 -8.51 -12.44 10.62
CA HIS A 170 -9.96 -12.50 10.64
C HIS A 170 -10.46 -13.35 9.47
N GLU A 171 -11.41 -14.24 9.75
CA GLU A 171 -12.03 -15.13 8.77
C GLU A 171 -13.55 -14.92 8.74
N GLY A 172 -14.15 -15.19 7.59
CA GLY A 172 -15.56 -14.94 7.32
C GLY A 172 -15.72 -14.38 5.92
N GLN A 173 -16.82 -14.66 5.24
CA GLN A 173 -17.11 -14.10 3.92
C GLN A 173 -18.61 -14.13 3.68
N MET A 174 -19.09 -13.20 2.86
CA MET A 174 -20.46 -13.28 2.38
C MET A 174 -20.54 -14.39 1.32
N LEU A 175 -21.39 -15.39 1.57
CA LEU A 175 -21.58 -16.52 0.67
C LEU A 175 -22.28 -16.10 -0.62
N ALA A 176 -22.10 -16.88 -1.69
CA ALA A 176 -22.64 -16.60 -3.01
C ALA A 176 -23.98 -17.33 -3.23
N PHE A 177 -25.02 -16.91 -2.49
CA PHE A 177 -26.32 -17.60 -2.44
C PHE A 177 -26.97 -17.83 -3.82
N GLY A 178 -26.74 -16.93 -4.79
CA GLY A 178 -27.22 -17.12 -6.16
C GLY A 178 -26.36 -18.06 -6.99
N LYS A 179 -25.04 -17.84 -6.99
CA LYS A 179 -24.07 -18.65 -7.76
C LYS A 179 -24.03 -20.11 -7.28
N ASP A 180 -24.17 -20.32 -5.98
CA ASP A 180 -24.17 -21.63 -5.33
C ASP A 180 -25.55 -22.31 -5.39
N GLY A 181 -26.55 -21.65 -5.98
CA GLY A 181 -27.89 -22.20 -6.20
C GLY A 181 -28.75 -22.34 -4.94
N VAL A 182 -28.39 -21.66 -3.85
CA VAL A 182 -29.14 -21.67 -2.58
C VAL A 182 -30.45 -20.89 -2.70
N LEU A 183 -30.42 -19.75 -3.40
CA LEU A 183 -31.59 -18.89 -3.62
C LEU A 183 -31.84 -18.70 -5.11
N LYS A 184 -33.11 -18.65 -5.50
CA LYS A 184 -33.52 -18.31 -6.87
C LYS A 184 -33.40 -16.80 -7.13
N PRO A 185 -33.31 -16.37 -8.41
CA PRO A 185 -33.21 -14.95 -8.73
C PRO A 185 -34.34 -14.07 -8.15
N ASP A 186 -35.59 -14.57 -8.10
CA ASP A 186 -36.72 -13.85 -7.51
C ASP A 186 -36.60 -13.74 -5.99
N GLU A 187 -36.09 -14.78 -5.33
CA GLU A 187 -35.84 -14.80 -3.88
C GLU A 187 -34.73 -13.82 -3.50
N ILE A 188 -33.66 -13.74 -4.30
CA ILE A 188 -32.56 -12.78 -4.12
C ILE A 188 -33.07 -11.35 -4.20
N VAL A 189 -33.88 -11.03 -5.22
CA VAL A 189 -34.52 -9.71 -5.35
C VAL A 189 -35.39 -9.41 -4.13
N THR A 190 -36.15 -10.40 -3.65
CA THR A 190 -37.05 -10.26 -2.50
C THR A 190 -36.28 -9.93 -1.23
N VAL A 191 -35.24 -10.71 -0.90
CA VAL A 191 -34.42 -10.49 0.30
C VAL A 191 -33.55 -9.23 0.19
N ALA A 192 -33.07 -8.86 -1.00
CA ALA A 192 -32.37 -7.60 -1.21
C ALA A 192 -33.26 -6.39 -0.85
N ASN A 193 -34.55 -6.41 -1.22
CA ASN A 193 -35.48 -5.35 -0.83
C ASN A 193 -35.82 -5.38 0.66
N TYR A 194 -35.90 -6.56 1.29
CA TYR A 194 -36.04 -6.66 2.74
C TYR A 194 -34.84 -6.04 3.46
N VAL A 195 -33.61 -6.36 3.06
CA VAL A 195 -32.38 -5.75 3.62
C VAL A 195 -32.38 -4.22 3.46
N ARG A 196 -32.86 -3.69 2.32
CA ARG A 196 -33.02 -2.24 2.13
C ARG A 196 -34.02 -1.63 3.11
N SER A 197 -35.11 -2.34 3.41
CA SER A 197 -36.09 -1.87 4.38
C SER A 197 -35.55 -1.81 5.82
N LEU A 198 -34.57 -2.65 6.18
CA LEU A 198 -33.94 -2.64 7.50
C LEU A 198 -33.19 -1.32 7.81
N SER A 199 -32.70 -0.64 6.77
CA SER A 199 -32.01 0.67 6.86
C SER A 199 -32.92 1.84 6.45
N GLY A 200 -34.22 1.59 6.24
CA GLY A 200 -35.19 2.61 5.85
C GLY A 200 -35.04 3.12 4.41
N LEU A 201 -34.39 2.36 3.53
CA LEU A 201 -34.22 2.70 2.13
C LEU A 201 -35.49 2.40 1.32
N SER A 202 -35.65 3.09 0.20
CA SER A 202 -36.78 2.85 -0.72
C SER A 202 -36.76 1.41 -1.24
N THR A 203 -37.90 0.72 -1.28
CA THR A 203 -38.00 -0.63 -1.84
C THR A 203 -38.87 -0.64 -3.09
N ARG A 204 -38.90 -1.76 -3.82
CA ARG A 204 -39.92 -1.98 -4.85
C ARG A 204 -41.32 -1.94 -4.21
N LYS A 205 -42.29 -1.33 -4.89
CA LYS A 205 -43.65 -1.14 -4.34
C LYS A 205 -44.38 -2.46 -4.01
N GLU A 206 -44.05 -3.54 -4.69
CA GLU A 206 -44.78 -4.81 -4.64
C GLU A 206 -43.91 -6.00 -4.18
N TYR A 207 -42.80 -5.74 -3.48
CA TYR A 207 -42.01 -6.85 -2.93
C TYR A 207 -42.74 -7.48 -1.73
N ASP A 208 -42.66 -8.80 -1.60
CA ASP A 208 -43.22 -9.54 -0.49
C ASP A 208 -42.29 -9.44 0.72
N ALA A 209 -42.60 -8.50 1.63
CA ALA A 209 -41.80 -8.27 2.83
C ALA A 209 -41.77 -9.48 3.76
N ALA A 210 -42.88 -10.22 3.90
CA ALA A 210 -42.95 -11.40 4.76
C ALA A 210 -42.11 -12.56 4.20
N LYS A 211 -42.13 -12.76 2.88
CA LYS A 211 -41.22 -13.71 2.21
C LYS A 211 -39.76 -13.28 2.37
N GLY A 212 -39.45 -11.99 2.22
CA GLY A 212 -38.09 -11.47 2.39
C GLY A 212 -37.55 -11.64 3.81
N GLU A 213 -38.37 -11.34 4.82
CA GLU A 213 -38.07 -11.57 6.23
C GLU A 213 -37.82 -13.06 6.51
N LYS A 214 -38.66 -13.94 5.99
CA LYS A 214 -38.48 -15.39 6.14
C LYS A 214 -37.17 -15.87 5.53
N ILE A 215 -36.84 -15.45 4.30
CA ILE A 215 -35.57 -15.81 3.65
C ILE A 215 -34.38 -15.29 4.48
N PHE A 216 -34.48 -14.07 4.99
CA PHE A 216 -33.45 -13.48 5.85
C PHE A 216 -33.25 -14.28 7.15
N ALA A 217 -34.34 -14.67 7.80
CA ALA A 217 -34.32 -15.48 9.01
C ALA A 217 -33.67 -16.85 8.78
N GLU A 218 -33.95 -17.48 7.63
CA GLU A 218 -33.44 -18.81 7.30
C GLU A 218 -31.96 -18.81 6.86
N ASN A 219 -31.47 -17.73 6.23
CA ASN A 219 -30.17 -17.74 5.55
C ASN A 219 -29.17 -16.68 6.03
N CYS A 220 -29.64 -15.54 6.56
CA CYS A 220 -28.81 -14.36 6.79
C CYS A 220 -28.56 -14.08 8.28
N VAL A 221 -29.53 -14.39 9.14
CA VAL A 221 -29.46 -14.13 10.60
C VAL A 221 -28.26 -14.82 11.27
N ALA A 222 -27.86 -16.00 10.78
CA ALA A 222 -26.71 -16.73 11.33
C ALA A 222 -25.41 -15.91 11.31
N CYS A 223 -25.26 -14.98 10.37
CA CYS A 223 -24.09 -14.11 10.27
C CYS A 223 -24.40 -12.66 10.61
N HIS A 224 -25.52 -12.11 10.13
CA HIS A 224 -25.88 -10.70 10.31
C HIS A 224 -26.70 -10.43 11.58
N GLY A 225 -26.96 -11.45 12.40
CA GLY A 225 -27.74 -11.32 13.62
C GLY A 225 -29.23 -11.08 13.39
N ASP A 226 -29.99 -11.14 14.48
CA ASP A 226 -31.41 -10.85 14.45
C ASP A 226 -31.65 -9.38 14.07
N GLY A 227 -32.62 -9.15 13.19
CA GLY A 227 -32.87 -7.83 12.60
C GLY A 227 -31.71 -7.21 11.81
N GLY A 228 -30.65 -7.96 11.49
CA GLY A 228 -29.53 -7.49 10.67
C GLY A 228 -28.54 -6.56 11.37
N LYS A 229 -28.36 -6.68 12.69
CA LYS A 229 -27.43 -5.82 13.47
C LYS A 229 -25.94 -6.07 13.25
N GLY A 230 -25.58 -7.08 12.47
CA GLY A 230 -24.20 -7.48 12.19
C GLY A 230 -23.61 -8.38 13.27
N ASN A 231 -22.42 -8.90 13.00
CA ASN A 231 -21.63 -9.70 13.93
C ASN A 231 -20.14 -9.42 13.72
N GLN A 232 -19.51 -8.80 14.72
CA GLN A 232 -18.10 -8.42 14.65
C GLN A 232 -17.14 -9.61 14.67
N GLU A 233 -17.54 -10.76 15.22
CA GLU A 233 -16.72 -11.97 15.22
C GLU A 233 -16.60 -12.58 13.82
N LEU A 234 -17.55 -12.30 12.95
CA LEU A 234 -17.59 -12.77 11.56
C LEU A 234 -17.30 -11.67 10.53
N GLY A 235 -17.11 -10.43 10.99
CA GLY A 235 -16.95 -9.28 10.10
C GLY A 235 -18.22 -8.96 9.31
N ALA A 236 -19.37 -9.43 9.79
CA ALA A 236 -20.65 -9.25 9.12
C ALA A 236 -21.17 -7.84 9.43
N PRO A 237 -21.35 -6.96 8.42
CA PRO A 237 -21.78 -5.59 8.64
C PRO A 237 -23.19 -5.51 9.23
N ASN A 238 -23.43 -4.42 9.94
CA ASN A 238 -24.76 -4.00 10.34
C ASN A 238 -25.54 -3.52 9.11
N LEU A 239 -26.66 -4.17 8.82
CA LEU A 239 -27.51 -3.88 7.67
C LEU A 239 -28.60 -2.85 7.98
N THR A 240 -28.66 -2.37 9.23
CA THR A 240 -29.68 -1.41 9.71
C THR A 240 -29.20 0.04 9.69
N ASP A 241 -27.90 0.28 9.48
CA ASP A 241 -27.34 1.62 9.43
C ASP A 241 -27.24 2.17 7.99
N LYS A 242 -26.60 3.33 7.87
CA LYS A 242 -26.45 4.06 6.61
C LYS A 242 -25.04 3.92 6.01
N ILE A 243 -24.18 3.11 6.59
CA ILE A 243 -22.78 2.94 6.20
C ILE A 243 -22.69 1.66 5.37
N TRP A 244 -22.37 1.82 4.08
CA TRP A 244 -22.39 0.71 3.12
C TRP A 244 -21.05 0.61 2.40
N LEU A 245 -20.32 -0.48 2.66
CA LEU A 245 -19.01 -0.72 2.05
C LEU A 245 -19.06 -0.84 0.52
N TYR A 246 -20.08 -1.53 -0.02
CA TYR A 246 -20.20 -1.79 -1.46
C TYR A 246 -21.28 -0.93 -2.15
N GLY A 247 -22.15 -0.28 -1.38
CA GLY A 247 -23.33 0.44 -1.85
C GLY A 247 -24.64 -0.20 -1.39
N SER A 248 -25.72 0.60 -1.36
CA SER A 248 -27.04 0.24 -0.82
C SER A 248 -28.17 0.24 -1.83
N ASP A 249 -27.84 0.48 -3.11
CA ASP A 249 -28.80 0.34 -4.20
C ASP A 249 -29.14 -1.14 -4.44
N GLU A 250 -30.33 -1.36 -5.00
CA GLU A 250 -30.86 -2.71 -5.18
C GLU A 250 -29.95 -3.60 -6.03
N ALA A 251 -29.35 -3.07 -7.10
CA ALA A 251 -28.51 -3.86 -7.99
C ALA A 251 -27.24 -4.32 -7.28
N THR A 252 -26.61 -3.44 -6.50
CA THR A 252 -25.43 -3.78 -5.68
C THR A 252 -25.74 -4.86 -4.64
N LEU A 253 -26.92 -4.82 -4.01
CA LEU A 253 -27.31 -5.85 -3.04
C LEU A 253 -27.61 -7.18 -3.71
N ILE A 254 -28.32 -7.17 -4.84
CA ILE A 254 -28.55 -8.38 -5.65
C ILE A 254 -27.21 -8.99 -6.05
N GLU A 255 -26.25 -8.19 -6.51
CA GLU A 255 -24.91 -8.66 -6.87
C GLU A 255 -24.20 -9.28 -5.65
N THR A 256 -24.22 -8.59 -4.52
CA THR A 256 -23.59 -9.04 -3.27
C THR A 256 -24.16 -10.37 -2.77
N ILE A 257 -25.48 -10.53 -2.79
CA ILE A 257 -26.16 -11.77 -2.37
C ILE A 257 -25.93 -12.88 -3.40
N SER A 258 -25.91 -12.54 -4.70
CA SER A 258 -25.74 -13.52 -5.77
C SER A 258 -24.31 -14.07 -5.84
N GLN A 259 -23.31 -13.19 -5.73
CA GLN A 259 -21.90 -13.50 -6.00
C GLN A 259 -21.05 -13.64 -4.74
N GLY A 260 -21.57 -13.24 -3.58
CA GLY A 260 -20.80 -13.17 -2.34
C GLY A 260 -19.79 -12.02 -2.34
N ARG A 261 -19.09 -11.85 -1.23
CA ARG A 261 -18.03 -10.85 -1.03
C ARG A 261 -16.95 -11.40 -0.10
N ALA A 262 -15.70 -11.24 -0.50
CA ALA A 262 -14.53 -11.72 0.24
C ALA A 262 -13.36 -10.71 0.13
N GLY A 263 -13.60 -9.43 0.46
CA GLY A 263 -12.56 -8.39 0.39
C GLY A 263 -11.37 -8.70 1.30
N VAL A 264 -10.13 -8.37 0.94
CA VAL A 264 -8.95 -8.77 1.75
C VAL A 264 -8.32 -7.56 2.40
N MET A 265 -7.97 -7.69 3.68
CA MET A 265 -7.05 -6.77 4.36
C MET A 265 -5.73 -7.52 4.58
N PRO A 266 -4.61 -7.11 3.94
CA PRO A 266 -3.33 -7.82 4.06
C PRO A 266 -2.74 -7.75 5.47
N ALA A 267 -2.13 -8.84 5.93
CA ALA A 267 -1.36 -8.83 7.17
C ALA A 267 -0.11 -7.94 7.04
N TRP A 268 0.19 -7.17 8.09
CA TRP A 268 1.40 -6.33 8.17
C TRP A 268 2.47 -6.89 9.10
N ASP A 269 2.20 -7.99 9.80
CA ASP A 269 3.20 -8.75 10.54
C ASP A 269 4.37 -9.16 9.63
N GLY A 270 5.60 -8.98 10.11
CA GLY A 270 6.82 -9.21 9.34
C GLY A 270 7.17 -8.14 8.29
N ARG A 271 6.25 -7.22 7.96
CA ARG A 271 6.53 -6.04 7.10
C ARG A 271 6.76 -4.78 7.91
N LEU A 272 6.02 -4.62 9.01
CA LEU A 272 6.16 -3.53 9.96
C LEU A 272 6.68 -4.10 11.29
N ASP A 273 7.56 -3.35 11.95
CA ASP A 273 8.02 -3.72 13.29
C ASP A 273 6.88 -3.55 14.33
N PRO A 274 6.93 -4.26 15.47
CA PRO A 274 5.87 -4.21 16.47
C PRO A 274 5.54 -2.81 16.99
N ALA A 275 6.53 -1.93 17.12
CA ALA A 275 6.32 -0.55 17.58
C ALA A 275 5.57 0.27 16.54
N THR A 276 5.89 0.06 15.26
CA THR A 276 5.15 0.66 14.13
C THR A 276 3.71 0.13 14.04
N ILE A 277 3.47 -1.17 14.26
CA ILE A 277 2.10 -1.73 14.29
C ILE A 277 1.28 -1.11 15.42
N LYS A 278 1.85 -0.96 16.62
CA LYS A 278 1.20 -0.24 17.73
C LYS A 278 0.91 1.22 17.37
N ALA A 279 1.88 1.92 16.78
CA ALA A 279 1.72 3.31 16.34
C ALA A 279 0.57 3.45 15.32
N MET A 280 0.45 2.49 14.40
CA MET A 280 -0.64 2.42 13.41
C MET A 280 -1.99 2.20 14.08
N ALA A 281 -2.09 1.28 15.04
CA ALA A 281 -3.33 1.05 15.78
C ALA A 281 -3.79 2.31 16.51
N VAL A 282 -2.88 2.99 17.21
CA VAL A 282 -3.16 4.27 17.89
C VAL A 282 -3.57 5.35 16.89
N TYR A 283 -2.88 5.47 15.75
CA TYR A 283 -3.22 6.46 14.74
C TYR A 283 -4.61 6.22 14.15
N VAL A 284 -4.92 5.00 13.73
CA VAL A 284 -6.23 4.61 13.17
C VAL A 284 -7.34 4.77 14.20
N HIS A 285 -7.13 4.33 15.44
CA HIS A 285 -8.08 4.54 16.53
C HIS A 285 -8.38 6.03 16.72
N SER A 286 -7.37 6.89 16.54
CA SER A 286 -7.51 8.32 16.69
C SER A 286 -8.23 9.06 15.54
N LEU A 287 -8.54 8.37 14.44
CA LEU A 287 -9.28 8.90 13.29
C LEU A 287 -10.79 8.69 13.41
N GLY A 288 -11.21 7.52 13.91
CA GLY A 288 -12.63 7.14 14.09
C GLY A 288 -12.84 5.87 14.93
N GLY A 289 -11.78 5.32 15.55
CA GLY A 289 -11.91 4.09 16.37
C GLY A 289 -12.50 4.33 17.76
N GLY A 290 -12.59 5.59 18.17
CA GLY A 290 -13.34 5.95 19.36
C GLY A 290 -14.84 5.90 19.06
N LYS A 291 -15.50 4.85 19.51
CA LYS A 291 -16.86 5.05 20.02
C LYS A 291 -16.93 6.26 20.95
#